data_AF-A0A378PLS6-F1
#
_entry.id   AF-A0A378PLS6-F1
#
_cell.length_a   1.000
_cell.length_b   1.000
_cell.length_c   1.000
_cell.angle_alpha   90.00
_cell.angle_beta   90.00
_cell.angle_gamma   90.00
#
_symmetry.space_group_name_H-M   'P 1'
#
loop_
_entity.id
_entity.type
_entity.pdbx_description
1 polymer ?
#
loop_
_entity_poly.entity_id
_entity_poly.type
_entity_poly.pdbx_seq_one_letter_code
_entity_poly.pdbx_strand_id
1 'polypeptide(L)'
;MKFCIWGGNYQSRAEKDGYKISDLIQQIENALSENSQVIMAQRMTTIQNQTPRNDGYGNMVNDRAIFELTNKKPRAELFSVIPKGDNNKPPK
;
A
#
# COMPACT_ATOMS: atom_id res chain seq x y z
N MET A 1 18.14 -5.30 3.53
CA MET A 1 16.83 -5.31 2.84
C MET A 1 16.67 -3.96 2.16
N LYS A 2 16.59 -3.92 0.83
CA LYS A 2 16.44 -2.66 0.08
C LYS A 2 14.95 -2.51 -0.20
N PHE A 3 14.26 -1.66 0.55
CA PHE A 3 12.85 -1.38 0.32
C PHE A 3 12.73 -0.45 -0.90
N CYS A 4 12.29 -0.97 -2.04
CA CYS A 4 12.05 -0.17 -3.26
C CYS A 4 10.80 0.73 -3.19
N ILE A 5 10.16 0.83 -2.02
CA ILE A 5 8.94 1.61 -1.76
C ILE A 5 9.15 3.12 -1.99
N TRP A 6 10.39 3.61 -1.87
CA TRP A 6 10.73 5.04 -1.86
C TRP A 6 10.65 5.74 -3.23
N GLY A 7 10.80 5.04 -4.36
CA GLY A 7 10.88 5.70 -5.67
C GLY A 7 9.53 6.12 -6.27
N GLY A 8 8.45 5.37 -6.00
CA GLY A 8 7.14 5.58 -6.65
C GLY A 8 6.01 6.03 -5.72
N ASN A 9 5.94 5.48 -4.50
CA ASN A 9 4.87 5.83 -3.55
C ASN A 9 5.15 7.13 -2.81
N TYR A 10 6.38 7.38 -2.38
CA TYR A 10 6.70 8.57 -1.60
C TYR A 10 6.46 9.86 -2.40
N GLN A 11 7.01 9.99 -3.61
CA GLN A 11 6.82 11.20 -4.42
C GLN A 11 5.36 11.39 -4.84
N SER A 12 4.63 10.32 -5.18
CA SER A 12 3.23 10.45 -5.60
C SER A 12 2.28 10.73 -4.43
N ARG A 13 2.53 10.19 -3.24
CA ARG A 13 1.64 10.33 -2.09
C ARG A 13 2.01 11.51 -1.21
N ALA A 14 3.28 11.61 -0.81
CA ALA A 14 3.73 12.64 0.11
C ALA A 14 3.89 13.99 -0.60
N GLU A 15 4.55 14.03 -1.77
CA GLU A 15 4.82 15.32 -2.44
C GLU A 15 3.61 15.83 -3.23
N LYS A 16 2.85 14.94 -3.90
CA LYS A 16 1.75 15.36 -4.79
C LYS A 16 0.38 15.40 -4.11
N ASP A 17 0.09 14.43 -3.25
CA ASP A 17 -1.21 14.24 -2.61
C ASP A 17 -1.26 14.71 -1.15
N GLY A 18 -0.14 15.17 -0.58
CA GLY A 18 -0.08 15.78 0.77
C GLY A 18 -0.12 14.80 1.93
N TYR A 19 0.08 13.50 1.68
CA TYR A 19 0.07 12.49 2.73
C TYR A 19 1.29 12.58 3.64
N LYS A 20 1.08 12.40 4.95
CA LYS A 20 2.20 12.34 5.89
C LYS A 20 2.91 11.00 5.79
N ILE A 21 4.19 10.98 6.14
CA ILE A 21 4.98 9.74 6.21
C ILE A 21 4.34 8.74 7.20
N SER A 22 3.74 9.24 8.29
CA SER A 22 2.98 8.43 9.25
C SER A 22 1.82 7.68 8.60
N ASP A 23 1.13 8.31 7.66
CA ASP A 23 -0.05 7.73 7.00
C ASP A 23 0.40 6.58 6.08
N LEU A 24 1.55 6.75 5.42
CA LEU A 24 2.18 5.70 4.59
C LEU A 24 2.64 4.51 5.43
N ILE A 25 3.19 4.74 6.62
CA ILE A 25 3.60 3.65 7.53
C ILE A 25 2.38 2.85 7.97
N GLN A 26 1.31 3.53 8.42
CA GLN A 26 0.06 2.86 8.80
C GLN A 26 -0.54 2.05 7.65
N GLN A 27 -0.43 2.56 6.42
CA GLN A 27 -0.89 1.86 5.22
C GLN A 27 -0.11 0.54 5.00
N ILE A 28 1.20 0.55 5.22
CA ILE A 28 2.05 -0.64 5.10
C ILE A 28 1.74 -1.65 6.21
N GLU A 29 1.66 -1.18 7.46
CA GLU A 29 1.35 -2.02 8.62
C GLU A 29 -0.01 -2.71 8.47
N ASN A 30 -1.02 -1.95 8.03
CA ASN A 30 -2.36 -2.50 7.85
C ASN A 30 -2.43 -3.48 6.67
N ALA A 31 -1.74 -3.20 5.56
CA ALA A 31 -1.68 -4.10 4.40
C ALA A 31 -0.97 -5.44 4.74
N LEU A 32 0.00 -5.43 5.65
CA LEU A 32 0.78 -6.60 6.08
C LEU A 32 0.29 -7.22 7.39
N SER A 33 -0.91 -6.85 7.85
CA SER A 33 -1.54 -7.41 9.06
C SER A 33 -1.79 -8.93 8.92
N GLU A 34 -1.89 -9.62 10.05
CA GLU A 34 -2.25 -11.05 10.14
C GLU A 34 -3.60 -11.38 9.49
N ASN A 35 -4.52 -10.40 9.44
CA ASN A 35 -5.84 -10.53 8.83
C ASN A 35 -5.81 -10.37 7.31
N SER A 36 -4.65 -10.06 6.73
CA SER A 36 -4.52 -9.85 5.31
C SER A 36 -4.50 -11.16 4.54
N GLN A 37 -5.26 -11.19 3.45
CA GLN A 37 -5.38 -12.37 2.60
C GLN A 37 -4.70 -12.16 1.26
N VAL A 38 -4.14 -13.24 0.73
CA VAL A 38 -3.55 -13.25 -0.61
C VAL A 38 -4.68 -13.18 -1.64
N ILE A 39 -4.72 -12.09 -2.40
CA ILE A 39 -5.58 -11.93 -3.57
C ILE A 39 -4.74 -12.26 -4.79
N MET A 40 -4.99 -13.44 -5.36
CA MET A 40 -4.40 -13.89 -6.63
C MET A 40 -5.24 -13.33 -7.79
N ALA A 41 -4.78 -12.25 -8.41
CA ALA A 41 -5.32 -11.79 -9.67
C ALA A 41 -4.51 -12.38 -10.83
N GLN A 42 -5.13 -12.56 -12.01
CA GLN A 42 -4.52 -13.20 -13.20
C GLN A 42 -3.15 -12.63 -13.62
N ARG A 43 -2.79 -11.41 -13.18
CA ARG A 43 -1.55 -10.72 -13.53
C ARG A 43 -0.67 -10.32 -12.33
N MET A 44 -1.15 -10.46 -11.09
CA MET A 44 -0.40 -10.02 -9.92
C MET A 44 -0.82 -10.77 -8.64
N THR A 45 0.17 -11.12 -7.83
CA THR A 45 -0.02 -11.57 -6.46
C THR A 45 -0.03 -10.34 -5.55
N THR A 46 -1.14 -10.15 -4.84
CA THR A 46 -1.29 -9.06 -3.87
C THR A 46 -1.75 -9.60 -2.55
N ILE A 47 -1.43 -8.89 -1.47
CA ILE A 47 -1.99 -9.15 -0.15
C ILE A 47 -2.87 -7.95 0.20
N GLN A 48 -4.07 -8.20 0.71
CA GLN A 48 -5.00 -7.14 1.08
C GLN A 48 -5.63 -7.44 2.42
N ASN A 49 -5.73 -6.42 3.27
CA ASN A 49 -6.57 -6.52 4.45
C ASN A 49 -8.05 -6.51 4.06
N GLN A 50 -8.84 -7.43 4.64
CA GLN A 50 -10.28 -7.47 4.43
C GLN A 50 -11.02 -6.43 5.28
N THR A 51 -10.40 -5.99 6.37
CA THR A 51 -10.96 -4.99 7.26
C THR A 51 -10.58 -3.59 6.75
N PRO A 52 -11.55 -2.77 6.32
CA PRO A 52 -11.26 -1.42 5.91
C PRO A 52 -10.86 -0.57 7.11
N ARG A 53 -9.80 0.22 6.94
CA ARG A 53 -9.28 1.15 7.95
C ARG A 53 -9.82 2.56 7.68
N ASN A 54 -10.14 3.28 8.75
CA ASN A 54 -10.39 4.71 8.66
C ASN A 54 -9.06 5.45 8.46
N ASP A 55 -8.91 6.17 7.36
CA ASP A 55 -7.68 6.88 7.00
C ASP A 55 -7.54 8.25 7.67
N GLY A 56 -8.55 8.71 8.42
CA GLY A 56 -8.57 10.01 9.08
C GLY A 56 -8.99 11.18 8.17
N TYR A 57 -9.19 10.91 6.87
CA TYR A 57 -9.65 11.89 5.87
C TYR A 57 -11.09 11.61 5.42
N GLY A 58 -11.79 10.74 6.16
CA GLY A 58 -13.17 10.36 5.88
C GLY A 58 -13.31 9.24 4.86
N ASN A 59 -12.23 8.50 4.56
CA ASN A 59 -12.31 7.29 3.74
C ASN A 59 -12.21 6.03 4.60
N MET A 60 -12.90 4.99 4.13
CA MET A 60 -12.71 3.63 4.59
C MET A 60 -11.90 2.89 3.52
N VAL A 61 -10.63 2.62 3.82
CA VAL A 61 -9.67 2.11 2.84
C VAL A 61 -9.28 0.66 3.11
N ASN A 62 -9.25 -0.14 2.06
CA ASN A 62 -8.68 -1.48 2.07
C ASN A 62 -7.24 -1.41 1.58
N ASP A 63 -6.29 -1.53 2.51
CA ASP A 63 -4.87 -1.42 2.22
C ASP A 63 -4.36 -2.70 1.54
N ARG A 64 -3.77 -2.52 0.34
CA ARG A 64 -3.26 -3.61 -0.50
C ARG A 64 -1.75 -3.48 -0.71
N ALA A 65 -1.01 -4.52 -0.33
CA ALA A 65 0.40 -4.68 -0.64
C ALA A 65 0.59 -5.40 -1.99
N ILE A 66 1.45 -4.84 -2.82
CA ILE A 66 1.89 -5.40 -4.10
C ILE A 66 3.34 -5.83 -3.94
N PHE A 67 3.62 -7.08 -4.32
CA PHE A 67 4.97 -7.62 -4.32
C PHE A 67 5.53 -7.65 -5.73
N GLU A 68 6.78 -7.25 -5.88
CA GLU A 68 7.52 -7.44 -7.13
C GLU A 68 8.11 -8.85 -7.14
N LEU A 69 7.82 -9.59 -8.21
CA LEU A 69 8.34 -10.93 -8.46
C LEU A 69 9.06 -10.91 -9.81
N THR A 70 10.22 -10.25 -9.88
CA THR A 70 11.01 -10.25 -11.12
C THR A 70 11.84 -11.54 -11.24
N ASN A 71 11.90 -12.10 -12.46
CA ASN A 71 12.63 -13.33 -12.77
C ASN A 71 14.11 -13.36 -12.35
N LYS A 72 14.75 -12.20 -12.13
CA LYS A 72 16.16 -12.14 -11.71
C LYS A 72 16.36 -12.40 -10.21
N LYS A 73 15.34 -12.23 -9.37
CA LYS A 73 15.34 -12.61 -7.94
C LYS A 73 13.90 -12.94 -7.51
N PRO A 74 13.54 -14.21 -7.29
CA PRO A 74 12.23 -14.59 -6.76
C PRO A 74 12.14 -14.26 -5.27
N ARG A 75 12.30 -12.98 -4.91
CA ARG A 75 12.10 -12.46 -3.57
C ARG A 75 10.81 -11.66 -3.62
N ALA A 76 9.84 -12.03 -2.80
CA ALA A 76 8.64 -11.23 -2.61
C ALA A 76 9.01 -9.95 -1.84
N GLU A 77 9.53 -8.96 -2.56
CA GLU A 77 9.85 -7.65 -2.01
C GLU A 77 8.62 -6.74 -2.15
N LEU A 78 8.29 -6.00 -1.10
CA LEU A 78 7.19 -5.03 -1.12
C LEU A 78 7.54 -3.94 -2.13
N PHE A 79 6.77 -3.90 -3.22
CA PHE A 79 6.94 -2.97 -4.32
C PHE A 79 6.14 -1.69 -4.07
N SER A 80 4.86 -1.85 -3.73
CA SER A 80 3.94 -0.73 -3.56
C SER A 80 2.78 -1.08 -2.64
N VAL A 81 2.23 -0.06 -1.97
CA VAL A 81 0.98 -0.16 -1.22
C VAL A 81 -0.10 0.73 -1.83
N ILE A 82 -1.31 0.21 -1.97
CA ILE A 82 -2.46 0.92 -2.55
C ILE A 82 -3.61 0.90 -1.53
N PRO A 83 -4.09 2.04 -1.03
CA PRO A 83 -5.29 2.15 -0.22
C PRO A 83 -6.49 2.17 -1.18
N LYS A 84 -7.19 1.05 -1.30
CA LYS A 84 -8.39 0.96 -2.14
C LYS A 84 -9.56 1.62 -1.41
N GLY A 85 -10.21 2.59 -2.06
CA GLY A 85 -11.29 3.38 -1.43
C GLY A 85 -10.87 4.79 -1.00
N ASP A 86 -9.62 5.17 -1.28
CA ASP A 86 -9.09 6.51 -1.10
C ASP A 86 -9.69 7.49 -2.14
N ASN A 87 -10.76 8.19 -1.75
CA ASN A 87 -11.45 9.17 -2.58
C ASN A 87 -11.21 10.62 -2.10
N ASN A 88 -11.17 10.81 -0.79
CA ASN A 88 -10.95 12.11 -0.15
C ASN A 88 -9.47 12.27 0.21
N LYS A 89 -8.77 13.14 -0.50
CA LYS A 89 -7.35 13.40 -0.23
C LYS A 89 -7.17 14.40 0.92
N PRO A 90 -6.01 14.38 1.61
CA PRO A 90 -5.66 15.40 2.58
C PRO A 90 -5.77 16.80 1.97
N PRO A 91 -6.29 17.80 2.71
CA PRO A 91 -6.18 19.19 2.30
C PRO A 91 -4.70 19.58 2.23
N LYS A 92 -4.32 20.27 1.15
CA LYS A 92 -2.94 20.76 0.93
C LYS A 92 -2.59 21.91 1.87
#